data_AF-A0A257TI69-F1
#
_entry.id   AF-A0A257TI69-F1
#
_cell.length_a   1.000
_cell.length_b   1.000
_cell.length_c   1.000
_cell.angle_alpha   90.00
_cell.angle_beta   90.00
_cell.angle_gamma   90.00
#
_symmetry.space_group_name_H-M   'P 1'
#
loop_
_entity.id
_entity.type
_entity.pdbx_description
1 polymer ?
#
loop_
_entity_poly.entity_id
_entity_poly.type
_entity_poly.pdbx_seq_one_letter_code
_entity_poly.pdbx_strand_id
1 'polypeptide(L)' 'MINSMTISEREKPNIIDGRRRKRIAAGSGTSVQEINRLLKQFSEMQRMFKTLSKGKFGKAALANMRFPL' A
#
# COMPACT_ATOMS: atom_id res chain seq x y z
N MET A 1 -4.64 9.23 7.10
CA MET A 1 -3.67 9.16 5.97
C MET A 1 -4.33 8.73 4.66
N ILE A 2 -4.85 7.50 4.57
CA ILE A 2 -5.46 6.97 3.31
C ILE A 2 -6.67 7.82 2.86
N ASN A 3 -7.46 8.34 3.80
CA ASN A 3 -8.61 9.20 3.49
C ASN A 3 -8.23 10.48 2.72
N SER A 4 -6.98 10.94 2.83
CA SER A 4 -6.48 12.14 2.15
C SER A 4 -5.94 11.85 0.74
N MET A 5 -5.86 10.57 0.35
CA MET A 5 -5.53 10.13 -1.01
C MET A 5 -6.77 10.20 -1.92
N THR A 6 -6.54 10.48 -3.21
CA THR A 6 -7.59 10.33 -4.23
C THR A 6 -7.81 8.85 -4.56
N ILE A 7 -8.92 8.54 -5.24
CA ILE A 7 -9.23 7.16 -5.68
C ILE A 7 -8.08 6.61 -6.54
N SER A 8 -7.61 7.37 -7.52
CA SER A 8 -6.51 6.95 -8.40
C SER A 8 -5.21 6.68 -7.65
N GLU A 9 -4.93 7.42 -6.57
CA GLU A 9 -3.75 7.20 -5.74
C GLU A 9 -3.86 5.92 -4.90
N ARG A 10 -5.07 5.56 -4.44
CA ARG A 10 -5.31 4.31 -3.70
C ARG A 10 -5.22 3.09 -4.61
N GLU A 11 -5.76 3.18 -5.82
CA GLU A 11 -5.71 2.12 -6.82
C GLU A 11 -4.30 1.91 -7.39
N LYS A 12 -3.55 3.01 -7.55
CA LYS A 12 -2.22 3.02 -8.16
C LYS A 12 -1.21 3.77 -7.30
N PRO A 13 -0.71 3.18 -6.19
CA PRO A 13 0.21 3.87 -5.28
C PRO A 13 1.53 4.31 -5.92
N ASN A 14 1.91 3.74 -7.06
CA ASN A 14 3.11 4.11 -7.83
C ASN A 14 3.05 5.53 -8.43
N ILE A 15 1.86 6.13 -8.57
CA ILE A 15 1.72 7.51 -9.07
C ILE A 15 2.00 8.56 -7.99
N ILE A 16 2.19 8.14 -6.73
CA ILE A 16 2.36 9.04 -5.58
C ILE A 16 3.79 9.60 -5.55
N ASP A 17 3.95 10.74 -6.22
CA ASP A 17 5.20 11.51 -6.27
C ASP A 17 5.45 12.37 -5.00
N GLY A 18 6.51 13.18 -5.00
CA GLY A 18 6.84 14.07 -3.88
C GLY A 18 5.77 15.13 -3.57
N ARG A 19 5.10 15.69 -4.59
CA ARG A 19 4.05 16.71 -4.42
C ARG A 19 2.79 16.10 -3.82
N ARG A 20 2.40 14.91 -4.29
CA ARG A 20 1.27 14.15 -3.74
C ARG A 20 1.52 13.74 -2.30
N ARG A 21 2.73 13.27 -1.96
CA ARG A 21 3.10 12.97 -0.56
C ARG A 21 2.94 14.17 0.36
N LYS A 22 3.41 15.35 -0.05
CA LYS A 22 3.23 16.60 0.73
C LYS A 22 1.74 16.93 0.93
N ARG A 23 0.92 16.81 -0.13
CA ARG A 23 -0.54 17.03 -0.06
C ARG A 23 -1.22 16.06 0.91
N ILE A 24 -0.91 14.77 0.81
CA ILE A 24 -1.48 13.73 1.68
C ILE A 24 -1.06 13.98 3.13
N ALA A 25 0.22 14.27 3.37
CA ALA A 25 0.77 14.56 4.71
C ALA A 25 0.02 15.70 5.39
N ALA A 26 -0.09 16.84 4.70
CA ALA A 26 -0.82 18.00 5.18
C ALA A 26 -2.31 17.68 5.42
N GLY A 27 -2.95 16.97 4.49
CA GLY A 27 -4.36 16.62 4.58
C GLY A 27 -4.69 15.52 5.60
N SER A 28 -3.70 14.83 6.16
CA SER A 28 -3.92 13.80 7.19
C SER A 28 -3.26 14.09 8.53
N GLY A 29 -2.57 15.23 8.68
CA GLY A 29 -1.84 15.55 9.92
C GLY A 29 -0.67 14.60 10.19
N THR A 30 -0.05 14.05 9.15
CA THR A 30 1.07 13.09 9.27
C THR A 30 2.29 13.62 8.54
N SER A 31 3.46 13.07 8.83
CA SER A 31 4.71 13.42 8.14
C SER A 31 4.83 12.74 6.77
N VAL A 32 5.66 13.30 5.89
CA VAL A 32 6.01 12.69 4.59
C VAL A 32 6.76 11.37 4.78
N GLN A 33 7.52 11.27 5.88
CA GLN A 33 8.29 10.09 6.27
C GLN A 33 7.36 8.92 6.60
N GLU A 34 6.27 9.16 7.32
CA GLU A 34 5.26 8.13 7.59
C GLU A 34 4.57 7.63 6.31
N ILE A 35 4.30 8.53 5.35
CA ILE A 35 3.76 8.14 4.05
C ILE A 35 4.76 7.26 3.29
N ASN A 36 6.05 7.61 3.32
CA ASN A 36 7.09 6.79 2.68
C ASN A 36 7.16 5.39 3.29
N ARG A 37 7.03 5.27 4.62
CA ARG A 37 6.98 3.98 5.32
C ARG A 37 5.76 3.17 4.87
N LEU A 38 4.58 3.78 4.82
CA LEU A 38 3.36 3.12 4.36
C LEU A 38 3.51 2.59 2.92
N LEU A 39 3.99 3.43 1.99
CA LEU A 39 4.16 3.04 0.59
C LEU A 39 5.17 1.89 0.43
N LYS A 40 6.23 1.89 1.24
CA LYS A 40 7.21 0.79 1.26
C LYS A 40 6.58 -0.51 1.75
N GLN A 41 5.88 -0.47 2.89
CA GLN A 41 5.19 -1.65 3.45
C GLN A 41 4.17 -2.22 2.47
N PHE A 42 3.41 -1.35 1.80
CA PHE A 42 2.47 -1.78 0.77
C PHE A 42 3.15 -2.47 -0.40
N SER A 43 4.26 -1.92 -0.90
CA SER A 43 5.05 -2.51 -2.00
C SER A 43 5.62 -3.89 -1.63
N GLU A 44 6.15 -4.03 -0.41
CA GLU A 44 6.65 -5.30 0.12
C GLU A 44 5.53 -6.35 0.21
N MET A 45 4.37 -5.95 0.74
CA MET A 45 3.19 -6.79 0.82
C MET A 45 2.69 -7.21 -0.57
N GLN A 46 2.63 -6.28 -1.52
CA GLN A 46 2.25 -6.57 -2.91
C GLN A 46 3.22 -7.56 -3.57
N ARG A 47 4.53 -7.43 -3.32
CA ARG A 47 5.55 -8.37 -3.79
C ARG A 47 5.34 -9.76 -3.20
N MET A 48 5.07 -9.84 -1.90
CA MET A 48 4.78 -11.11 -1.22
C MET A 48 3.53 -11.77 -1.83
N PHE A 49 2.43 -11.03 -1.99
CA PHE A 49 1.21 -11.54 -2.64
C PHE A 49 1.45 -12.03 -4.06
N LYS A 50 2.24 -11.31 -4.86
CA LYS A 50 2.58 -11.70 -6.23
C LYS A 50 3.42 -12.97 -6.30
N THR A 51 4.31 -13.18 -5.33
CA THR A 51 5.12 -14.41 -5.23
C THR A 51 4.26 -15.58 -4.78
N LEU A 52 3.39 -15.38 -3.79
CA LEU A 52 2.46 -16.39 -3.30
C LEU A 52 1.47 -16.81 -4.39
N SER A 53 0.88 -15.88 -5.13
CA SER A 53 -0.09 -16.19 -6.20
C SER A 53 0.47 -16.97 -7.39
N LYS A 54 1.80 -16.98 -7.57
CA LYS A 54 2.48 -17.72 -8.65
C LYS A 54 2.81 -19.17 -8.29
N GLY A 55 2.70 -19.59 -7.03
CA GLY A 55 2.95 -20.97 -6.60
C GLY A 55 1.69 -21.85 -6.64
N LYS A 56 1.82 -23.14 -7.01
CA LYS A 56 0.72 -24.13 -6.95
C LYS A 56 0.09 -24.32 -5.55
N PHE A 57 0.80 -23.89 -4.49
CA PHE A 57 0.32 -23.86 -3.09
C PHE A 57 -0.28 -22.49 -2.66
N GLY A 58 -0.22 -21.48 -3.53
CA GLY A 58 -0.57 -20.09 -3.24
C GLY A 58 -2.06 -19.83 -3.00
N LYS A 59 -2.93 -20.48 -3.79
CA LYS A 59 -4.39 -20.31 -3.63
C LYS A 59 -4.90 -20.86 -2.29
N ALA A 60 -4.33 -21.96 -1.80
CA ALA A 60 -4.69 -22.54 -0.50
C ALA A 60 -4.08 -21.77 0.67
N ALA A 61 -2.83 -21.29 0.55
CA ALA A 61 -2.18 -20.47 1.56
C ALA A 61 -2.87 -19.10 1.74
N LEU A 62 -3.29 -18.45 0.64
CA LEU A 62 -4.01 -17.18 0.68
C LEU A 62 -5.40 -17.30 1.30
N ALA A 63 -6.09 -18.44 1.15
CA ALA A 63 -7.40 -18.68 1.75
C ALA A 63 -7.37 -18.75 3.29
N ASN A 64 -6.22 -19.11 3.89
CA ASN A 64 -6.02 -19.16 5.34
C ASN A 64 -5.28 -17.93 5.90
N MET A 65 -4.85 -16.98 5.06
CA MET A 65 -4.29 -15.71 5.54
C MET A 65 -5.42 -14.79 5.99
N ARG A 66 -5.62 -14.69 7.30
CA ARG A 66 -6.47 -13.69 7.93
C ARG A 66 -5.77 -12.33 7.80
N PHE A 67 -6.23 -11.49 6.88
CA PHE A 67 -5.78 -10.10 6.80
C PHE A 67 -6.23 -9.37 8.06
N PRO A 68 -5.32 -8.83 8.91
CA PRO A 68 -5.73 -7.88 9.92
C PRO A 68 -6.16 -6.61 9.19
N LEU A 69 -7.46 -6.29 9.30
CA LEU A 69 -8.02 -5.00 8.90
C LEU A 69 -7.54 -3.90 9.85
#